data_AF-A0A1H7CZI9-F1
#
_entry.id   AF-A0A1H7CZI9-F1
#
_cell.length_a   1.000
_cell.length_b   1.000
_cell.length_c   1.000
_cell.angle_alpha   90.00
_cell.angle_beta   90.00
_cell.angle_gamma   90.00
#
_symmetry.space_group_name_H-M   'P 1'
#
loop_
_entity.id
_entity.type
_entity.pdbx_description
1 polymer ?
#
loop_
_entity_poly.entity_id
_entity_poly.type
_entity_poly.pdbx_seq_one_letter_code
_entity_poly.pdbx_strand_id
1 'polypeptide(L)'
;MVDKKNIRSFGKTYDYLRDPALRQKETGNSQLLVDGAEVSGANFHDVAWHNIKFVKCDFVGGYEIKLSELRNCIFENCRFAGIINWGIATSIRFVRCQAGGQSNVIDFSGSSDIRFETCVFVGTDPNPNNWGGIGSRGDATFVDCKAKWFDLAGYKQIVMDRCETQDVGIWTDSAANSGTSHESAVVVIKHSKLRGSFGMVASDLQSLTLHDTVLENLDLRDATVKGNVVMERIKGGYINAYVKQAGGLRIRNSQILGNGRKIFEAYAGGIQSIEIDTVVFGGDLSSEPVTIAGGFSLKSFDRISNISQSIDIRNSTIPTLDASYLHTQRLVLKDNQIMRANMSNSRVADLEISGTRITGKLDFHGTQAAQQKVDLSAGSTFGRVDQMDGSNIRLQPRSAR
;
A
#
# COMPACT_ATOMS: atom_id res chain seq x y z
N MET A 1 29.55 -12.02 -18.39
CA MET A 1 29.94 -10.79 -17.67
C MET A 1 31.05 -10.15 -18.46
N VAL A 2 30.96 -8.87 -18.76
CA VAL A 2 32.08 -8.10 -19.32
C VAL A 2 32.90 -7.63 -18.14
N ASP A 3 34.20 -7.93 -18.09
CA ASP A 3 35.09 -7.43 -17.04
C ASP A 3 35.12 -5.90 -17.09
N LYS A 4 34.64 -5.27 -16.02
CA LYS A 4 34.68 -3.81 -15.85
C LYS A 4 35.98 -3.40 -15.19
N LYS A 5 36.54 -2.27 -15.60
CA LYS A 5 37.73 -1.73 -14.95
C LYS A 5 37.34 -1.11 -13.61
N ASN A 6 38.15 -1.30 -12.59
CA ASN A 6 37.92 -0.65 -11.30
C ASN A 6 38.01 0.88 -11.45
N ILE A 7 37.14 1.60 -10.75
CA ILE A 7 37.03 3.07 -10.81
C ILE A 7 38.36 3.77 -10.55
N ARG A 8 39.23 3.21 -9.70
CA ARG A 8 40.57 3.76 -9.40
C ARG A 8 41.48 3.89 -10.63
N SER A 9 41.21 3.13 -11.69
CA SER A 9 41.97 3.18 -12.94
C SER A 9 41.52 4.28 -13.92
N PHE A 10 40.45 5.03 -13.59
CA PHE A 10 39.86 6.04 -14.48
C PHE A 10 40.57 7.41 -14.42
N GLY A 11 41.76 7.50 -13.82
CA GLY A 11 42.59 8.70 -13.79
C GLY A 11 41.82 9.93 -13.27
N LYS A 12 41.84 11.03 -14.04
CA LYS A 12 41.15 12.28 -13.68
C LYS A 12 39.69 12.10 -13.31
N THR A 13 38.96 11.18 -13.96
CA THR A 13 37.56 10.92 -13.63
C THR A 13 37.41 10.42 -12.19
N TYR A 14 38.31 9.53 -11.74
CA TYR A 14 38.31 9.08 -10.34
C TYR A 14 38.69 10.20 -9.37
N ASP A 15 39.68 11.02 -9.74
CA ASP A 15 40.07 12.17 -8.92
C ASP A 15 38.93 13.17 -8.77
N TYR A 16 38.18 13.45 -9.84
CA TYR A 16 37.00 14.31 -9.81
C TYR A 16 35.84 13.76 -8.98
N LEU A 17 35.70 12.44 -8.85
CA LEU A 17 34.71 11.81 -7.96
C LEU A 17 35.12 11.91 -6.49
N ARG A 18 36.42 11.95 -6.19
CA ARG A 18 36.95 12.08 -4.82
C ARG A 18 37.10 13.53 -4.37
N ASP A 19 37.35 14.45 -5.29
CA ASP A 19 37.57 15.86 -5.02
C ASP A 19 36.66 16.73 -5.93
N PRO A 20 35.42 16.99 -5.47
CA PRO A 20 34.49 17.85 -6.19
C PRO A 20 35.00 19.29 -6.37
N ALA A 21 35.85 19.79 -5.45
CA ALA A 21 36.40 21.13 -5.54
C ALA A 21 37.44 21.23 -6.67
N LEU A 22 38.30 20.22 -6.84
CA LEU A 22 39.18 20.10 -7.99
C LEU A 22 38.39 20.05 -9.30
N ARG A 23 37.34 19.22 -9.35
CA ARG A 23 36.48 19.14 -10.54
C ARG A 23 35.87 20.49 -10.88
N GLN A 24 35.30 21.18 -9.89
CA GLN A 24 34.69 22.50 -10.09
C GLN A 24 35.70 23.49 -10.65
N LYS A 25 36.94 23.47 -10.13
CA LYS A 25 38.02 24.35 -10.60
C LYS A 25 38.42 24.08 -12.05
N GLU A 26 38.52 22.81 -12.46
CA GLU A 26 39.03 22.46 -13.78
C GLU A 26 37.96 22.40 -14.88
N THR A 27 36.73 22.02 -14.52
CA THR A 27 35.67 21.70 -15.50
C THR A 27 34.37 22.47 -15.26
N GLY A 28 34.28 23.22 -14.16
CA GLY A 28 33.07 23.92 -13.75
C GLY A 28 31.90 22.95 -13.59
N ASN A 29 30.74 23.35 -14.11
CA ASN A 29 29.49 22.60 -14.02
C ASN A 29 29.29 21.60 -15.18
N SER A 30 30.32 21.32 -15.98
CA SER A 30 30.21 20.39 -17.11
C SER A 30 29.83 18.99 -16.62
N GLN A 31 29.00 18.28 -17.38
CA GLN A 31 28.57 16.92 -17.02
C GLN A 31 29.77 15.96 -17.08
N LEU A 32 30.02 15.24 -15.98
CA LEU A 32 31.02 14.19 -15.94
C LEU A 32 30.39 12.88 -16.42
N LEU A 33 31.01 12.22 -17.41
CA LEU A 33 30.62 10.89 -17.86
C LEU A 33 31.55 9.84 -17.26
N VAL A 34 30.96 8.81 -16.64
CA VAL A 34 31.66 7.62 -16.15
C VAL A 34 31.03 6.41 -16.84
N ASP A 35 31.77 5.73 -17.70
CA ASP A 35 31.26 4.61 -18.50
C ASP A 35 32.03 3.31 -18.20
N GLY A 36 31.31 2.22 -17.91
CA GLY A 36 31.88 0.89 -17.79
C GLY A 36 32.74 0.66 -16.55
N ALA A 37 32.56 1.44 -15.49
CA ALA A 37 33.35 1.33 -14.26
C ALA A 37 32.77 0.31 -13.28
N GLU A 38 33.64 -0.43 -12.60
CA GLU A 38 33.32 -1.06 -11.32
C GLU A 38 33.72 -0.12 -10.18
N VAL A 39 32.72 0.43 -9.51
CA VAL A 39 32.87 1.28 -8.33
C VAL A 39 32.87 0.38 -7.10
N SER A 40 34.05 -0.16 -6.78
CA SER A 40 34.29 -1.06 -5.66
C SER A 40 35.61 -0.75 -4.97
N GLY A 41 35.68 -1.02 -3.66
CA GLY A 41 36.88 -0.87 -2.86
C GLY A 41 37.42 0.56 -2.75
N ALA A 42 36.73 1.59 -3.26
CA ALA A 42 37.11 2.99 -3.16
C ALA A 42 36.14 3.73 -2.23
N ASN A 43 36.69 4.46 -1.24
CA ASN A 43 35.88 5.19 -0.28
C ASN A 43 35.50 6.57 -0.81
N PHE A 44 34.20 6.83 -0.85
CA PHE A 44 33.58 8.11 -1.17
C PHE A 44 32.74 8.53 0.04
N HIS A 45 33.39 9.07 1.06
CA HIS A 45 32.76 9.52 2.30
C HIS A 45 32.73 11.05 2.32
N ASP A 46 31.56 11.60 2.68
CA ASP A 46 31.30 13.03 2.83
C ASP A 46 31.57 13.88 1.56
N VAL A 47 31.71 13.23 0.39
CA VAL A 47 31.87 13.91 -0.90
C VAL A 47 30.51 14.15 -1.57
N ALA A 48 30.43 15.25 -2.32
CA ALA A 48 29.24 15.64 -3.06
C ALA A 48 29.38 15.33 -4.56
N TRP A 49 28.41 14.64 -5.13
CA TRP A 49 28.39 14.30 -6.55
C TRP A 49 27.31 15.10 -7.29
N HIS A 50 27.74 15.99 -8.19
CA HIS A 50 26.83 16.88 -8.92
C HIS A 50 26.97 16.73 -10.44
N ASN A 51 25.85 16.67 -11.17
CA ASN A 51 25.85 16.63 -12.64
C ASN A 51 26.76 15.53 -13.21
N ILE A 52 26.52 14.28 -12.82
CA ILE A 52 27.29 13.11 -13.25
C ILE A 52 26.37 12.12 -13.95
N LYS A 53 26.82 11.58 -15.08
CA LYS A 53 26.18 10.48 -15.77
C LYS A 53 27.04 9.23 -15.64
N PHE A 54 26.53 8.23 -14.94
CA PHE A 54 27.11 6.89 -14.87
C PHE A 54 26.41 6.00 -15.89
N VAL A 55 27.18 5.34 -16.76
CA VAL A 55 26.66 4.46 -17.82
C VAL A 55 27.31 3.10 -17.67
N LYS A 56 26.50 2.04 -17.61
CA LYS A 56 26.98 0.66 -17.52
C LYS A 56 27.99 0.47 -16.38
N CYS A 57 27.78 1.13 -15.24
CA CYS A 57 28.64 0.98 -14.07
C CYS A 57 28.10 -0.08 -13.10
N ASP A 58 28.99 -0.72 -12.36
CA ASP A 58 28.63 -1.58 -11.24
C ASP A 58 29.04 -0.91 -9.94
N PHE A 59 28.11 -0.78 -9.00
CA PHE A 59 28.37 -0.29 -7.65
C PHE A 59 28.31 -1.48 -6.70
N VAL A 60 29.48 -1.87 -6.17
CA VAL A 60 29.65 -3.11 -5.41
C VAL A 60 30.43 -2.81 -4.15
N GLY A 61 29.96 -3.34 -3.02
CA GLY A 61 30.59 -3.14 -1.72
C GLY A 61 29.63 -2.68 -0.63
N GLY A 62 30.04 -2.81 0.62
CA GLY A 62 29.27 -2.34 1.77
C GLY A 62 29.90 -1.10 2.38
N TYR A 63 29.16 0.02 2.40
CA TYR A 63 29.50 1.23 3.14
C TYR A 63 30.69 2.06 2.60
N GLU A 64 31.28 1.72 1.46
CA GLU A 64 32.33 2.53 0.84
C GLU A 64 31.77 3.81 0.20
N ILE A 65 30.50 3.81 -0.18
CA ILE A 65 29.80 4.98 -0.71
C ILE A 65 28.86 5.54 0.36
N LYS A 66 29.25 6.68 0.92
CA LYS A 66 28.50 7.48 1.89
C LYS A 66 28.65 8.95 1.51
N LEU A 67 27.91 9.36 0.49
CA LEU A 67 28.00 10.73 0.01
C LEU A 67 27.37 11.70 1.02
N SER A 68 27.81 12.94 1.01
CA SER A 68 27.09 14.02 1.70
C SER A 68 25.89 14.47 0.86
N GLU A 69 26.04 14.48 -0.46
CA GLU A 69 25.01 14.94 -1.40
C GLU A 69 25.15 14.25 -2.77
N LEU A 70 24.01 14.01 -3.41
CA LEU A 70 23.91 13.56 -4.80
C LEU A 70 22.91 14.46 -5.55
N ARG A 71 23.34 15.18 -6.58
CA ARG A 71 22.49 16.16 -7.27
C ARG A 71 22.59 16.05 -8.78
N ASN A 72 21.45 16.10 -9.48
CA ASN A 72 21.39 16.12 -10.94
C ASN A 72 22.17 14.96 -11.59
N CYS A 73 22.12 13.77 -11.01
CA CYS A 73 22.86 12.61 -11.49
C CYS A 73 21.96 11.60 -12.20
N ILE A 74 22.53 10.93 -13.20
CA ILE A 74 21.86 9.90 -13.99
C ILE A 74 22.67 8.62 -13.91
N PHE A 75 22.01 7.52 -13.59
CA PHE A 75 22.55 6.17 -13.65
C PHE A 75 21.82 5.43 -14.77
N GLU A 76 22.56 4.97 -15.78
CA GLU A 76 21.98 4.34 -16.96
C GLU A 76 22.58 2.95 -17.18
N ASN A 77 21.74 1.91 -17.15
CA ASN A 77 22.16 0.51 -17.26
C ASN A 77 23.18 0.11 -16.18
N CYS A 78 23.10 0.72 -14.99
CA CYS A 78 23.97 0.41 -13.86
C CYS A 78 23.43 -0.73 -12.99
N ARG A 79 24.33 -1.45 -12.31
CA ARG A 79 23.98 -2.49 -11.32
C ARG A 79 24.42 -2.05 -9.92
N PHE A 80 23.58 -2.34 -8.92
CA PHE A 80 23.84 -2.09 -7.51
C PHE A 80 23.83 -3.43 -6.76
N ALA A 81 24.95 -3.74 -6.11
CA ALA A 81 25.17 -4.97 -5.35
C ALA A 81 25.92 -4.62 -4.05
N GLY A 82 25.25 -3.93 -3.12
CA GLY A 82 25.93 -3.31 -1.99
C GLY A 82 25.04 -2.53 -1.03
N ILE A 83 25.67 -1.94 -0.02
CA ILE A 83 25.04 -1.03 0.94
C ILE A 83 25.56 0.37 0.65
N ILE A 84 24.69 1.19 0.07
CA ILE A 84 25.05 2.50 -0.50
C ILE A 84 24.17 3.57 0.13
N ASN A 85 24.83 4.64 0.59
CA ASN A 85 24.18 5.85 1.06
C ASN A 85 24.52 7.02 0.13
N TRP A 86 23.48 7.59 -0.50
CA TRP A 86 23.63 8.70 -1.45
C TRP A 86 23.68 10.09 -0.80
N GLY A 87 23.64 10.19 0.53
CA GLY A 87 23.50 11.47 1.21
C GLY A 87 22.13 12.09 0.92
N ILE A 88 22.03 13.42 0.92
CA ILE A 88 20.81 14.10 0.44
C ILE A 88 20.80 14.07 -1.08
N ALA A 89 19.80 13.42 -1.67
CA ALA A 89 19.67 13.22 -3.10
C ALA A 89 18.64 14.19 -3.71
N THR A 90 18.95 14.84 -4.83
CA THR A 90 18.00 15.72 -5.53
C THR A 90 18.09 15.57 -7.04
N SER A 91 16.93 15.36 -7.69
CA SER A 91 16.80 15.23 -9.14
C SER A 91 17.69 14.12 -9.71
N ILE A 92 17.40 12.89 -9.29
CA ILE A 92 18.18 11.69 -9.62
C ILE A 92 17.37 10.75 -10.52
N ARG A 93 18.01 10.24 -11.57
CA ARG A 93 17.39 9.30 -12.51
C ARG A 93 18.18 7.99 -12.54
N PHE A 94 17.51 6.89 -12.20
CA PHE A 94 17.98 5.53 -12.44
C PHE A 94 17.21 4.98 -13.64
N VAL A 95 17.91 4.65 -14.72
CA VAL A 95 17.31 4.25 -15.99
C VAL A 95 17.85 2.88 -16.39
N ARG A 96 16.96 1.88 -16.50
CA ARG A 96 17.31 0.48 -16.81
C ARG A 96 18.34 -0.10 -15.84
N CYS A 97 18.30 0.35 -14.59
CA CYS A 97 19.21 -0.12 -13.55
C CYS A 97 18.74 -1.43 -12.93
N GLN A 98 19.67 -2.12 -12.26
CA GLN A 98 19.39 -3.36 -11.56
C GLN A 98 19.91 -3.28 -10.12
N ALA A 99 19.14 -3.77 -9.16
CA ALA A 99 19.63 -4.06 -7.80
C ALA A 99 19.20 -5.48 -7.39
N GLY A 100 19.98 -6.15 -6.56
CA GLY A 100 19.60 -7.49 -6.13
C GLY A 100 20.29 -8.00 -4.87
N GLY A 101 19.90 -9.22 -4.47
CA GLY A 101 20.32 -9.81 -3.19
C GLY A 101 19.85 -8.94 -2.03
N GLN A 102 20.72 -8.76 -1.03
CA GLN A 102 20.48 -7.92 0.16
C GLN A 102 20.99 -6.48 -0.03
N SER A 103 21.01 -5.98 -1.26
CA SER A 103 21.46 -4.60 -1.52
C SER A 103 20.55 -3.61 -0.81
N ASN A 104 21.14 -2.59 -0.18
CA ASN A 104 20.41 -1.50 0.44
C ASN A 104 20.90 -0.19 -0.14
N VAL A 105 20.07 0.44 -0.98
CA VAL A 105 20.43 1.63 -1.75
C VAL A 105 19.44 2.73 -1.45
N ILE A 106 19.84 3.66 -0.58
CA ILE A 106 18.93 4.68 -0.05
C ILE A 106 19.66 6.00 0.18
N ASP A 107 18.92 7.09 0.17
CA ASP A 107 19.39 8.44 0.49
C ASP A 107 18.96 8.87 1.91
N PHE A 108 19.15 10.15 2.24
CA PHE A 108 18.74 10.76 3.51
C PHE A 108 17.44 11.57 3.44
N SER A 109 16.85 11.81 4.60
CA SER A 109 15.69 12.69 4.75
C SER A 109 15.99 14.08 4.18
N GLY A 110 15.03 14.65 3.45
CA GLY A 110 15.22 15.88 2.69
C GLY A 110 15.51 15.67 1.21
N SER A 111 15.73 14.42 0.78
CA SER A 111 15.87 14.08 -0.64
C SER A 111 14.58 14.34 -1.43
N SER A 112 14.71 14.56 -2.74
CA SER A 112 13.56 14.78 -3.63
C SER A 112 13.81 14.50 -5.11
N ASP A 113 12.73 14.27 -5.87
CA ASP A 113 12.73 14.01 -7.31
C ASP A 113 13.64 12.82 -7.68
N ILE A 114 13.44 11.69 -6.99
CA ILE A 114 14.17 10.44 -7.24
C ILE A 114 13.31 9.52 -8.10
N ARG A 115 13.81 9.13 -9.28
CA ARG A 115 13.03 8.33 -10.24
C ARG A 115 13.79 7.08 -10.68
N PHE A 116 13.08 5.96 -10.69
CA PHE A 116 13.52 4.66 -11.16
C PHE A 116 12.68 4.25 -12.37
N GLU A 117 13.31 4.12 -13.53
CA GLU A 117 12.64 3.97 -14.83
C GLU A 117 13.13 2.71 -15.52
N THR A 118 12.21 1.77 -15.76
CA THR A 118 12.54 0.47 -16.38
C THR A 118 13.58 -0.32 -15.58
N CYS A 119 13.60 -0.13 -14.25
CA CYS A 119 14.55 -0.80 -13.36
C CYS A 119 14.05 -2.17 -12.89
N VAL A 120 14.98 -3.02 -12.48
CA VAL A 120 14.71 -4.39 -11.99
C VAL A 120 15.36 -4.60 -10.61
N PHE A 121 14.56 -4.99 -9.62
CA PHE A 121 14.99 -5.21 -8.24
C PHE A 121 14.65 -6.63 -7.80
N VAL A 122 15.65 -7.48 -7.57
CA VAL A 122 15.41 -8.91 -7.33
C VAL A 122 16.25 -9.43 -6.16
N GLY A 123 15.59 -9.74 -5.06
CA GLY A 123 16.17 -10.49 -3.96
C GLY A 123 16.34 -11.98 -4.30
N THR A 124 17.11 -12.68 -3.48
CA THR A 124 17.45 -14.10 -3.70
C THR A 124 16.72 -15.05 -2.75
N ASP A 125 16.01 -14.51 -1.76
CA ASP A 125 15.39 -15.27 -0.67
C ASP A 125 13.95 -14.79 -0.47
N PRO A 126 12.95 -15.69 -0.44
CA PRO A 126 11.57 -15.31 -0.15
C PRO A 126 11.33 -14.83 1.29
N ASN A 127 12.25 -15.07 2.24
CA ASN A 127 12.16 -14.58 3.61
C ASN A 127 12.39 -13.06 3.67
N PRO A 128 11.41 -12.25 4.13
CA PRO A 128 11.53 -10.79 4.20
C PRO A 128 12.72 -10.27 5.01
N ASN A 129 13.19 -11.04 6.00
CA ASN A 129 14.38 -10.68 6.78
C ASN A 129 15.68 -10.68 5.96
N ASN A 130 15.64 -11.26 4.75
CA ASN A 130 16.76 -11.37 3.84
C ASN A 130 16.56 -10.55 2.56
N TRP A 131 15.56 -9.66 2.52
CA TRP A 131 15.32 -8.78 1.38
C TRP A 131 16.31 -7.62 1.35
N GLY A 132 16.59 -7.13 0.15
CA GLY A 132 17.22 -5.83 -0.04
C GLY A 132 16.18 -4.72 -0.13
N GLY A 133 16.63 -3.47 -0.12
CA GLY A 133 15.78 -2.29 -0.20
C GLY A 133 16.35 -1.23 -1.14
N ILE A 134 15.47 -0.54 -1.87
CA ILE A 134 15.85 0.61 -2.70
C ILE A 134 14.77 1.69 -2.69
N GLY A 135 15.19 2.94 -2.67
CA GLY A 135 14.26 4.06 -2.77
C GLY A 135 14.85 5.34 -2.19
N SER A 136 13.97 6.14 -1.57
CA SER A 136 14.32 7.43 -0.99
C SER A 136 13.73 7.60 0.40
N ARG A 137 14.45 8.29 1.29
CA ARG A 137 13.89 8.89 2.51
C ARG A 137 13.24 10.25 2.24
N GLY A 138 13.01 10.58 0.97
CA GLY A 138 12.16 11.65 0.47
C GLY A 138 11.03 11.11 -0.40
N ASP A 139 10.86 11.67 -1.60
CA ASP A 139 9.96 11.14 -2.62
C ASP A 139 10.66 10.20 -3.62
N ALA A 140 9.98 9.10 -3.96
CA ALA A 140 10.44 8.12 -4.94
C ALA A 140 9.34 7.80 -5.96
N THR A 141 9.71 7.77 -7.24
CA THR A 141 8.84 7.36 -8.35
C THR A 141 9.42 6.15 -9.07
N PHE A 142 8.64 5.08 -9.18
CA PHE A 142 8.95 3.85 -9.89
C PHE A 142 8.06 3.72 -11.12
N VAL A 143 8.66 3.59 -12.30
CA VAL A 143 7.94 3.56 -13.58
C VAL A 143 8.43 2.39 -14.42
N ASP A 144 7.50 1.59 -14.95
CA ASP A 144 7.79 0.43 -15.79
C ASP A 144 8.77 -0.56 -15.12
N CYS A 145 8.67 -0.69 -13.80
CA CYS A 145 9.63 -1.40 -12.96
C CYS A 145 9.27 -2.87 -12.73
N LYS A 146 10.26 -3.68 -12.35
CA LYS A 146 10.06 -5.04 -11.84
C LYS A 146 10.67 -5.18 -10.46
N ALA A 147 9.94 -5.73 -9.50
CA ALA A 147 10.45 -5.98 -8.15
C ALA A 147 10.05 -7.37 -7.65
N LYS A 148 10.97 -8.09 -7.01
CA LYS A 148 10.68 -9.39 -6.40
C LYS A 148 11.52 -9.62 -5.15
N TRP A 149 10.88 -10.03 -4.05
CA TRP A 149 11.55 -10.29 -2.77
C TRP A 149 12.44 -9.11 -2.36
N PHE A 150 11.83 -7.93 -2.34
CA PHE A 150 12.54 -6.67 -2.22
C PHE A 150 11.64 -5.59 -1.64
N ASP A 151 12.24 -4.64 -0.95
CA ASP A 151 11.53 -3.49 -0.37
C ASP A 151 11.73 -2.23 -1.22
N LEU A 152 10.63 -1.49 -1.43
CA LEU A 152 10.64 -0.20 -2.11
C LEU A 152 10.36 0.92 -1.10
N ALA A 153 11.26 1.90 -1.02
CA ALA A 153 11.21 2.95 -0.02
C ALA A 153 10.79 4.32 -0.57
N GLY A 154 9.98 5.04 0.21
CA GLY A 154 9.64 6.46 0.01
C GLY A 154 8.95 7.02 1.24
N TYR A 155 9.62 7.94 1.93
CA TYR A 155 9.17 8.42 3.24
C TYR A 155 8.17 9.57 3.15
N LYS A 156 8.27 10.40 2.10
CA LYS A 156 7.27 11.44 1.77
C LYS A 156 6.25 10.96 0.76
N GLN A 157 6.72 10.25 -0.26
CA GLN A 157 5.89 9.84 -1.36
C GLN A 157 6.46 8.62 -2.06
N ILE A 158 5.58 7.71 -2.47
CA ILE A 158 5.88 6.60 -3.37
C ILE A 158 4.86 6.64 -4.51
N VAL A 159 5.36 6.70 -5.73
CA VAL A 159 4.53 6.52 -6.93
C VAL A 159 5.00 5.27 -7.65
N MET A 160 4.09 4.35 -7.94
CA MET A 160 4.33 3.17 -8.77
C MET A 160 3.39 3.21 -9.96
N ASP A 161 3.95 3.17 -11.18
CA ASP A 161 3.19 3.22 -12.42
C ASP A 161 3.69 2.14 -13.39
N ARG A 162 2.79 1.27 -13.85
CA ARG A 162 3.11 0.14 -14.74
C ARG A 162 4.20 -0.80 -14.19
N CYS A 163 4.22 -1.00 -12.88
CA CYS A 163 5.16 -1.93 -12.26
C CYS A 163 4.59 -3.35 -12.17
N GLU A 164 5.48 -4.34 -12.25
CA GLU A 164 5.18 -5.75 -11.96
C GLU A 164 5.96 -6.19 -10.73
N THR A 165 5.26 -6.55 -9.66
CA THR A 165 5.88 -6.99 -8.41
C THR A 165 5.52 -8.42 -8.05
N GLN A 166 6.39 -9.08 -7.28
CA GLN A 166 6.12 -10.36 -6.64
C GLN A 166 6.70 -10.35 -5.23
N ASP A 167 5.86 -10.44 -4.19
CA ASP A 167 6.31 -10.48 -2.79
C ASP A 167 7.21 -9.25 -2.47
N VAL A 168 6.58 -8.09 -2.29
CA VAL A 168 7.26 -6.80 -2.12
C VAL A 168 6.71 -6.07 -0.90
N GLY A 169 7.60 -5.45 -0.13
CA GLY A 169 7.26 -4.56 0.95
C GLY A 169 7.41 -3.09 0.54
N ILE A 170 6.62 -2.24 1.17
CA ILE A 170 6.72 -0.79 1.05
C ILE A 170 7.25 -0.24 2.37
N TRP A 171 8.38 0.46 2.30
CA TRP A 171 9.01 1.09 3.45
C TRP A 171 8.72 2.58 3.46
N THR A 172 8.02 3.00 4.51
CA THR A 172 7.79 4.40 4.83
C THR A 172 8.59 4.78 6.06
N ASP A 173 8.60 6.07 6.38
CA ASP A 173 9.07 6.48 7.69
C ASP A 173 8.16 5.93 8.79
N SER A 174 8.64 5.96 10.02
CA SER A 174 7.85 5.60 11.19
C SER A 174 8.33 6.33 12.43
N ALA A 175 7.45 6.43 13.44
CA ALA A 175 7.84 6.99 14.72
C ALA A 175 8.98 6.21 15.40
N ALA A 176 9.10 4.91 15.16
CA ALA A 176 10.18 4.08 15.69
C ALA A 176 11.55 4.43 15.06
N ASN A 177 11.56 4.87 13.80
CA ASN A 177 12.78 5.20 13.06
C ASN A 177 13.20 6.67 13.23
N SER A 178 12.23 7.59 13.18
CA SER A 178 12.49 9.04 13.10
C SER A 178 11.86 9.85 14.24
N GLY A 179 11.28 9.19 15.24
CA GLY A 179 10.69 9.82 16.41
C GLY A 179 9.38 10.55 16.13
N THR A 180 9.06 11.56 16.95
CA THR A 180 7.79 12.31 16.86
C THR A 180 7.66 13.15 15.60
N SER A 181 8.77 13.45 14.92
CA SER A 181 8.84 14.21 13.66
C SER A 181 8.86 13.33 12.42
N HIS A 182 8.50 12.04 12.53
CA HIS A 182 8.44 11.14 11.38
C HIS A 182 7.48 11.65 10.30
N GLU A 183 7.83 11.36 9.06
CA GLU A 183 7.02 11.70 7.90
C GLU A 183 5.92 10.65 7.68
N SER A 184 4.89 11.01 6.90
CA SER A 184 3.85 10.05 6.52
C SER A 184 3.70 10.08 5.01
N ALA A 185 3.83 8.93 4.37
CA ALA A 185 3.99 8.88 2.92
C ALA A 185 2.66 9.01 2.18
N VAL A 186 2.65 9.73 1.06
CA VAL A 186 1.61 9.62 0.04
C VAL A 186 1.95 8.46 -0.89
N VAL A 187 1.14 7.41 -0.92
CA VAL A 187 1.38 6.24 -1.77
C VAL A 187 0.36 6.19 -2.91
N VAL A 188 0.85 6.16 -4.15
CA VAL A 188 0.01 6.07 -5.36
C VAL A 188 0.51 4.91 -6.23
N ILE A 189 -0.37 3.94 -6.48
CA ILE A 189 -0.08 2.77 -7.32
C ILE A 189 -1.10 2.74 -8.45
N LYS A 190 -0.61 2.71 -9.70
CA LYS A 190 -1.47 2.69 -10.87
C LYS A 190 -0.98 1.76 -11.97
N HIS A 191 -1.90 1.21 -12.75
CA HIS A 191 -1.62 0.36 -13.92
C HIS A 191 -0.68 -0.83 -13.63
N SER A 192 -0.67 -1.33 -12.40
CA SER A 192 0.36 -2.25 -11.92
C SER A 192 -0.18 -3.68 -11.72
N LYS A 193 0.74 -4.64 -11.59
CA LYS A 193 0.43 -6.04 -11.26
C LYS A 193 1.23 -6.44 -10.02
N LEU A 194 0.55 -6.72 -8.91
CA LEU A 194 1.15 -7.02 -7.63
C LEU A 194 0.88 -8.49 -7.27
N ARG A 195 1.84 -9.38 -7.51
CA ARG A 195 1.72 -10.81 -7.24
C ARG A 195 2.24 -11.17 -5.85
N GLY A 196 1.75 -12.27 -5.30
CA GLY A 196 2.08 -12.69 -3.94
C GLY A 196 1.68 -11.64 -2.92
N SER A 197 2.53 -11.45 -1.91
CA SER A 197 2.29 -10.48 -0.84
C SER A 197 2.71 -9.06 -1.22
N PHE A 198 1.83 -8.08 -1.03
CA PHE A 198 2.16 -6.66 -1.10
C PHE A 198 1.89 -6.00 0.25
N GLY A 199 2.96 -5.71 0.99
CA GLY A 199 2.89 -5.36 2.42
C GLY A 199 3.10 -3.87 2.71
N MET A 200 2.19 -3.30 3.49
CA MET A 200 2.29 -1.98 4.16
C MET A 200 1.87 -2.11 5.62
N VAL A 201 2.27 -3.21 6.27
CA VAL A 201 1.93 -3.51 7.67
C VAL A 201 2.61 -2.49 8.58
N ALA A 202 1.86 -1.93 9.52
CA ALA A 202 2.33 -0.94 10.49
C ALA A 202 3.02 0.29 9.84
N SER A 203 2.63 0.65 8.60
CA SER A 203 3.15 1.84 7.91
C SER A 203 2.42 3.12 8.34
N ASP A 204 3.14 4.24 8.34
CA ASP A 204 2.60 5.58 8.57
C ASP A 204 2.38 6.31 7.24
N LEU A 205 1.12 6.49 6.86
CA LEU A 205 0.70 7.02 5.57
C LEU A 205 -0.07 8.34 5.70
N GLN A 206 0.19 9.26 4.78
CA GLN A 206 -0.68 10.40 4.56
C GLN A 206 -1.94 9.96 3.79
N SER A 207 -1.77 9.15 2.75
CA SER A 207 -2.87 8.56 1.98
C SER A 207 -2.38 7.37 1.15
N LEU A 208 -3.32 6.52 0.73
CA LEU A 208 -3.07 5.40 -0.18
C LEU A 208 -4.07 5.42 -1.33
N THR A 209 -3.58 5.40 -2.57
CA THR A 209 -4.42 5.31 -3.77
C THR A 209 -3.95 4.15 -4.64
N LEU A 210 -4.83 3.19 -4.90
CA LEU A 210 -4.64 2.13 -5.90
C LEU A 210 -5.65 2.31 -7.03
N HIS A 211 -5.17 2.17 -8.26
CA HIS A 211 -5.97 2.44 -9.44
C HIS A 211 -5.59 1.55 -10.62
N ASP A 212 -6.57 1.02 -11.36
CA ASP A 212 -6.33 0.21 -12.56
C ASP A 212 -5.27 -0.89 -12.33
N THR A 213 -5.36 -1.59 -11.19
CA THR A 213 -4.30 -2.46 -10.69
C THR A 213 -4.83 -3.87 -10.41
N VAL A 214 -4.02 -4.88 -10.72
CA VAL A 214 -4.25 -6.27 -10.34
C VAL A 214 -3.40 -6.56 -9.11
N LEU A 215 -3.99 -7.12 -8.05
CA LEU A 215 -3.25 -7.51 -6.85
C LEU A 215 -3.70 -8.88 -6.33
N GLU A 216 -2.79 -9.68 -5.79
CA GLU A 216 -3.13 -10.99 -5.19
C GLU A 216 -3.36 -10.89 -3.68
N ASN A 217 -2.50 -10.17 -2.96
CA ASN A 217 -2.66 -9.92 -1.53
C ASN A 217 -2.18 -8.50 -1.17
N LEU A 218 -3.01 -7.74 -0.45
CA LEU A 218 -2.66 -6.44 0.12
C LEU A 218 -2.83 -6.50 1.64
N ASP A 219 -1.76 -6.22 2.39
CA ASP A 219 -1.81 -6.19 3.86
C ASP A 219 -1.53 -4.77 4.40
N LEU A 220 -2.56 -4.15 4.98
CA LEU A 220 -2.54 -2.85 5.65
C LEU A 220 -2.71 -2.96 7.17
N ARG A 221 -2.56 -4.17 7.73
CA ARG A 221 -2.77 -4.38 9.16
C ARG A 221 -1.93 -3.41 9.99
N ASP A 222 -2.58 -2.81 10.98
CA ASP A 222 -2.00 -1.84 11.91
C ASP A 222 -1.41 -0.57 11.25
N ALA A 223 -1.62 -0.36 9.96
CA ALA A 223 -1.22 0.87 9.29
C ALA A 223 -2.01 2.07 9.84
N THR A 224 -1.36 3.22 9.86
CA THR A 224 -1.96 4.50 10.23
C THR A 224 -2.08 5.37 9.00
N VAL A 225 -3.29 5.73 8.60
CA VAL A 225 -3.54 6.58 7.43
C VAL A 225 -4.19 7.89 7.89
N LYS A 226 -3.49 9.01 7.75
CA LYS A 226 -4.04 10.33 8.16
C LYS A 226 -5.25 10.73 7.31
N GLY A 227 -5.16 10.48 6.01
CA GLY A 227 -6.21 10.72 5.03
C GLY A 227 -6.94 9.43 4.64
N ASN A 228 -7.16 9.25 3.34
CA ASN A 228 -8.00 8.18 2.81
C ASN A 228 -7.17 7.05 2.18
N VAL A 229 -7.75 5.85 2.23
CA VAL A 229 -7.42 4.71 1.38
C VAL A 229 -8.43 4.65 0.25
N VAL A 230 -7.98 4.74 -0.99
CA VAL A 230 -8.82 4.75 -2.19
C VAL A 230 -8.38 3.61 -3.11
N MET A 231 -9.33 2.77 -3.52
CA MET A 231 -9.11 1.65 -4.42
C MET A 231 -10.16 1.72 -5.54
N GLU A 232 -9.74 1.93 -6.78
CA GLU A 232 -10.67 1.98 -7.91
C GLU A 232 -10.20 1.09 -9.06
N ARG A 233 -11.14 0.36 -9.66
CA ARG A 233 -10.87 -0.55 -10.79
C ARG A 233 -9.77 -1.56 -10.47
N ILE A 234 -9.91 -2.16 -9.30
CA ILE A 234 -9.01 -3.19 -8.81
C ILE A 234 -9.56 -4.57 -9.18
N LYS A 235 -8.67 -5.43 -9.67
CA LYS A 235 -8.89 -6.88 -9.69
C LYS A 235 -8.01 -7.50 -8.61
N GLY A 236 -8.59 -7.71 -7.44
CA GLY A 236 -7.90 -8.10 -6.22
C GLY A 236 -8.15 -9.55 -5.81
N GLY A 237 -7.15 -10.14 -5.15
CA GLY A 237 -7.32 -11.32 -4.29
C GLY A 237 -7.76 -10.91 -2.89
N TYR A 238 -7.00 -11.26 -1.86
CA TYR A 238 -7.31 -10.89 -0.47
C TYR A 238 -6.84 -9.46 -0.16
N ILE A 239 -7.69 -8.68 0.52
CA ILE A 239 -7.33 -7.36 1.05
C ILE A 239 -7.58 -7.34 2.56
N ASN A 240 -6.51 -7.12 3.30
CA ASN A 240 -6.55 -6.85 4.72
C ASN A 240 -6.46 -5.34 4.97
N ALA A 241 -7.60 -4.66 5.09
CA ALA A 241 -7.72 -3.25 5.43
C ALA A 241 -7.97 -3.03 6.94
N TYR A 242 -7.43 -3.92 7.79
CA TYR A 242 -7.50 -3.80 9.26
C TYR A 242 -6.49 -2.75 9.78
N VAL A 243 -6.68 -1.50 9.34
CA VAL A 243 -5.86 -0.35 9.73
C VAL A 243 -6.09 0.04 11.19
N LYS A 244 -5.08 0.61 11.83
CA LYS A 244 -5.21 1.22 13.15
C LYS A 244 -6.10 2.46 13.10
N GLN A 245 -5.89 3.30 12.08
CA GLN A 245 -6.72 4.47 11.82
C GLN A 245 -6.74 4.85 10.33
N ALA A 246 -7.87 5.35 9.83
CA ALA A 246 -7.98 6.02 8.52
C ALA A 246 -9.09 7.09 8.51
N GLY A 247 -8.86 8.19 7.78
CA GLY A 247 -9.90 9.18 7.47
C GLY A 247 -11.03 8.61 6.60
N GLY A 248 -10.74 7.59 5.79
CA GLY A 248 -11.77 6.86 5.05
C GLY A 248 -11.21 5.71 4.23
N LEU A 249 -12.08 4.77 3.88
CA LEU A 249 -11.81 3.67 2.98
C LEU A 249 -12.85 3.70 1.85
N ARG A 250 -12.39 3.88 0.62
CA ARG A 250 -13.24 3.88 -0.57
C ARG A 250 -12.81 2.79 -1.53
N ILE A 251 -13.75 1.93 -1.93
CA ILE A 251 -13.55 0.91 -2.95
C ILE A 251 -14.62 1.06 -4.02
N ARG A 252 -14.21 1.25 -5.29
CA ARG A 252 -15.16 1.44 -6.39
C ARG A 252 -14.83 0.62 -7.63
N ASN A 253 -15.86 0.21 -8.36
CA ASN A 253 -15.74 -0.41 -9.69
C ASN A 253 -14.75 -1.59 -9.72
N SER A 254 -14.78 -2.44 -8.70
CA SER A 254 -13.71 -3.42 -8.42
C SER A 254 -14.23 -4.85 -8.30
N GLN A 255 -13.33 -5.83 -8.46
CA GLN A 255 -13.57 -7.25 -8.21
C GLN A 255 -12.57 -7.75 -7.17
N ILE A 256 -13.05 -8.23 -6.03
CA ILE A 256 -12.21 -8.69 -4.91
C ILE A 256 -12.52 -10.17 -4.68
N LEU A 257 -11.72 -11.06 -5.25
CA LEU A 257 -12.03 -12.49 -5.33
C LEU A 257 -11.52 -13.29 -4.13
N GLY A 258 -10.66 -12.70 -3.30
CA GLY A 258 -10.02 -13.39 -2.18
C GLY A 258 -8.91 -14.35 -2.60
N ASN A 259 -8.44 -15.15 -1.64
CA ASN A 259 -7.37 -16.14 -1.81
C ASN A 259 -7.86 -17.59 -1.57
N GLY A 260 -9.12 -17.86 -1.88
CA GLY A 260 -9.78 -19.16 -1.69
C GLY A 260 -10.38 -19.37 -0.29
N ARG A 261 -9.91 -18.62 0.72
CA ARG A 261 -10.50 -18.63 2.06
C ARG A 261 -10.84 -17.22 2.53
N LYS A 262 -9.87 -16.31 2.51
CA LYS A 262 -10.05 -14.91 2.93
C LYS A 262 -10.40 -14.05 1.73
N ILE A 263 -11.27 -13.07 1.93
CA ILE A 263 -11.73 -12.18 0.85
C ILE A 263 -11.35 -10.74 1.16
N PHE A 264 -11.92 -10.19 2.24
CA PHE A 264 -11.80 -8.78 2.57
C PHE A 264 -12.08 -8.56 4.05
N GLU A 265 -11.25 -7.75 4.69
CA GLU A 265 -11.42 -7.36 6.10
C GLU A 265 -11.18 -5.86 6.25
N ALA A 266 -12.06 -5.16 6.97
CA ALA A 266 -11.90 -3.77 7.36
C ALA A 266 -12.33 -3.57 8.81
N TYR A 267 -11.50 -2.86 9.59
CA TYR A 267 -11.81 -2.50 10.97
C TYR A 267 -12.59 -1.19 11.04
N ALA A 268 -13.91 -1.29 11.18
CA ALA A 268 -14.77 -0.10 11.20
C ALA A 268 -14.50 0.83 12.39
N GLY A 269 -14.00 0.32 13.51
CA GLY A 269 -13.63 1.15 14.68
C GLY A 269 -12.40 2.04 14.48
N GLY A 270 -11.59 1.79 13.44
CA GLY A 270 -10.44 2.60 13.08
C GLY A 270 -10.70 3.55 11.90
N ILE A 271 -11.80 3.38 11.17
CA ILE A 271 -12.05 4.09 9.91
C ILE A 271 -13.24 5.03 10.07
N GLN A 272 -13.05 6.32 9.79
CA GLN A 272 -14.14 7.30 9.96
C GLN A 272 -15.29 7.08 8.98
N SER A 273 -15.00 6.77 7.72
CA SER A 273 -16.01 6.50 6.68
C SER A 273 -15.60 5.35 5.78
N ILE A 274 -16.53 4.43 5.49
CA ILE A 274 -16.33 3.31 4.57
C ILE A 274 -17.34 3.44 3.42
N GLU A 275 -16.83 3.44 2.19
CA GLU A 275 -17.63 3.48 0.97
C GLU A 275 -17.24 2.32 0.05
N ILE A 276 -18.20 1.48 -0.28
CA ILE A 276 -18.06 0.37 -1.24
C ILE A 276 -19.13 0.55 -2.29
N ASP A 277 -18.75 0.80 -3.54
CA ASP A 277 -19.70 1.05 -4.63
C ASP A 277 -19.32 0.28 -5.89
N THR A 278 -20.26 -0.50 -6.43
CA THR A 278 -20.06 -1.26 -7.66
C THR A 278 -18.87 -2.24 -7.50
N VAL A 279 -18.92 -3.04 -6.44
CA VAL A 279 -17.89 -4.04 -6.12
C VAL A 279 -18.47 -5.45 -6.15
N VAL A 280 -17.74 -6.37 -6.78
CA VAL A 280 -18.06 -7.80 -6.75
C VAL A 280 -17.07 -8.50 -5.85
N PHE A 281 -17.55 -9.05 -4.73
CA PHE A 281 -16.76 -9.92 -3.87
C PHE A 281 -16.94 -11.37 -4.30
N GLY A 282 -15.83 -12.10 -4.40
CA GLY A 282 -15.80 -13.53 -4.68
C GLY A 282 -16.11 -14.38 -3.44
N GLY A 283 -15.81 -15.67 -3.54
CA GLY A 283 -16.04 -16.65 -2.47
C GLY A 283 -17.43 -17.29 -2.50
N ASP A 284 -17.62 -18.24 -1.60
CA ASP A 284 -18.87 -18.98 -1.41
C ASP A 284 -19.21 -19.13 0.08
N LEU A 285 -20.12 -20.04 0.43
CA LEU A 285 -20.53 -20.29 1.81
C LEU A 285 -19.47 -20.99 2.67
N SER A 286 -18.40 -21.51 2.07
CA SER A 286 -17.25 -22.10 2.75
C SER A 286 -16.10 -21.10 2.97
N SER A 287 -16.14 -19.97 2.27
CA SER A 287 -15.20 -18.86 2.43
C SER A 287 -15.47 -18.07 3.72
N GLU A 288 -14.44 -17.40 4.24
CA GLU A 288 -14.61 -16.40 5.29
C GLU A 288 -15.41 -15.20 4.75
N PRO A 289 -16.23 -14.55 5.60
CA PRO A 289 -17.07 -13.45 5.15
C PRO A 289 -16.26 -12.23 4.73
N VAL A 290 -16.84 -11.42 3.84
CA VAL A 290 -16.44 -10.02 3.68
C VAL A 290 -16.75 -9.32 5.00
N THR A 291 -15.70 -8.93 5.72
CA THR A 291 -15.81 -8.44 7.08
C THR A 291 -15.63 -6.93 7.14
N ILE A 292 -16.65 -6.22 7.60
CA ILE A 292 -16.63 -4.79 7.91
C ILE A 292 -17.20 -4.67 9.31
N ALA A 293 -16.37 -4.94 10.31
CA ALA A 293 -16.81 -5.20 11.67
C ALA A 293 -15.91 -4.51 12.70
N GLY A 294 -16.25 -4.69 13.97
CA GLY A 294 -15.64 -3.95 15.07
C GLY A 294 -16.26 -2.56 15.23
N GLY A 295 -16.03 -1.91 16.36
CA GLY A 295 -16.80 -0.72 16.74
C GLY A 295 -17.48 -0.87 18.10
N PHE A 296 -17.78 -2.10 18.51
CA PHE A 296 -18.55 -2.36 19.73
C PHE A 296 -18.13 -3.67 20.41
N SER A 297 -18.10 -3.69 21.74
CA SER A 297 -17.88 -4.91 22.53
C SER A 297 -18.92 -5.01 23.65
N LEU A 298 -19.65 -6.13 23.69
CA LEU A 298 -20.57 -6.44 24.78
C LEU A 298 -19.85 -6.85 26.09
N LYS A 299 -18.55 -7.17 26.01
CA LYS A 299 -17.76 -7.69 27.14
C LYS A 299 -16.97 -6.61 27.88
N SER A 300 -16.91 -5.39 27.35
CA SER A 300 -16.12 -4.30 27.92
C SER A 300 -16.72 -2.96 27.48
N PHE A 301 -17.41 -2.30 28.41
CA PHE A 301 -17.96 -0.94 28.20
C PHE A 301 -16.86 0.09 27.90
N ASP A 302 -15.64 -0.15 28.40
CA ASP A 302 -14.46 0.69 28.15
C ASP A 302 -13.87 0.49 26.74
N ARG A 303 -14.34 -0.54 26.01
CA ARG A 303 -14.04 -0.80 24.59
C ARG A 303 -15.21 -0.43 23.67
N ILE A 304 -15.97 0.61 24.03
CA ILE A 304 -16.77 1.35 23.04
C ILE A 304 -15.76 2.09 22.15
N SER A 305 -15.37 1.44 21.05
CA SER A 305 -14.52 2.06 20.02
C SER A 305 -15.22 3.22 19.34
N ASN A 306 -14.41 4.07 18.70
CA ASN A 306 -14.84 5.26 17.98
C ASN A 306 -16.05 4.96 17.08
N ILE A 307 -17.04 5.86 17.12
CA ILE A 307 -18.21 5.78 16.26
C ILE A 307 -17.76 6.14 14.85
N SER A 308 -17.82 5.19 13.92
CA SER A 308 -17.64 5.51 12.50
C SER A 308 -18.79 6.42 12.05
N GLN A 309 -18.49 7.42 11.23
CA GLN A 309 -19.47 8.38 10.74
C GLN A 309 -20.40 7.75 9.69
N SER A 310 -19.86 6.93 8.79
CA SER A 310 -20.69 6.24 7.81
C SER A 310 -20.08 4.95 7.29
N ILE A 311 -20.95 4.00 6.99
CA ILE A 311 -20.67 2.80 6.21
C ILE A 311 -21.73 2.75 5.10
N ASP A 312 -21.31 3.01 3.86
CA ASP A 312 -22.16 3.01 2.67
C ASP A 312 -21.72 1.88 1.74
N ILE A 313 -22.57 0.87 1.54
CA ILE A 313 -22.34 -0.22 0.59
C ILE A 313 -23.43 -0.18 -0.47
N ARG A 314 -23.04 0.00 -1.74
CA ARG A 314 -23.95 0.23 -2.85
C ARG A 314 -23.62 -0.62 -4.07
N ASN A 315 -24.64 -1.01 -4.83
CA ASN A 315 -24.50 -1.64 -6.15
C ASN A 315 -23.55 -2.85 -6.16
N SER A 316 -23.44 -3.57 -5.04
CA SER A 316 -22.39 -4.56 -4.82
C SER A 316 -22.94 -5.98 -4.66
N THR A 317 -22.11 -6.97 -4.99
CA THR A 317 -22.42 -8.40 -4.83
C THR A 317 -21.53 -9.00 -3.76
N ILE A 318 -22.14 -9.58 -2.72
CA ILE A 318 -21.44 -10.06 -1.51
C ILE A 318 -22.01 -11.44 -1.11
N PRO A 319 -21.24 -12.53 -1.17
CA PRO A 319 -21.74 -13.85 -0.75
C PRO A 319 -22.11 -13.89 0.74
N THR A 320 -21.19 -13.49 1.61
CA THR A 320 -21.42 -13.37 3.05
C THR A 320 -20.83 -12.06 3.54
N LEU A 321 -21.66 -11.20 4.11
CA LEU A 321 -21.26 -9.96 4.78
C LEU A 321 -21.28 -10.19 6.29
N ASP A 322 -20.16 -9.95 6.96
CA ASP A 322 -20.09 -9.79 8.41
C ASP A 322 -19.88 -8.31 8.77
N ALA A 323 -20.94 -7.73 9.30
CA ALA A 323 -21.04 -6.37 9.82
C ALA A 323 -21.57 -6.39 11.27
N SER A 324 -21.24 -7.45 12.01
CA SER A 324 -21.58 -7.56 13.43
C SER A 324 -20.76 -6.63 14.30
N TYR A 325 -21.31 -6.29 15.48
CA TYR A 325 -20.66 -5.45 16.47
C TYR A 325 -20.19 -4.09 15.93
N LEU A 326 -20.96 -3.51 15.01
CA LEU A 326 -20.72 -2.15 14.53
C LEU A 326 -21.19 -1.12 15.56
N HIS A 327 -20.47 0.00 15.60
CA HIS A 327 -20.96 1.24 16.21
C HIS A 327 -20.78 2.37 15.20
N THR A 328 -21.88 2.82 14.61
CA THR A 328 -21.84 3.78 13.50
C THR A 328 -23.00 4.77 13.55
N GLN A 329 -22.77 5.99 13.06
CA GLN A 329 -23.85 6.97 12.90
C GLN A 329 -24.77 6.59 11.74
N ARG A 330 -24.24 6.03 10.64
CA ARG A 330 -25.03 5.72 9.46
C ARG A 330 -24.57 4.43 8.79
N LEU A 331 -25.49 3.48 8.63
CA LEU A 331 -25.28 2.27 7.84
C LEU A 331 -26.26 2.23 6.67
N VAL A 332 -25.74 2.19 5.45
CA VAL A 332 -26.54 2.10 4.23
C VAL A 332 -26.17 0.88 3.42
N LEU A 333 -27.14 0.02 3.17
CA LEU A 333 -27.07 -1.08 2.21
C LEU A 333 -28.06 -0.81 1.07
N LYS A 334 -27.55 -0.29 -0.05
CA LYS A 334 -28.39 0.12 -1.17
C LYS A 334 -28.13 -0.68 -2.46
N ASP A 335 -29.16 -1.20 -3.09
CA ASP A 335 -29.08 -1.86 -4.41
C ASP A 335 -28.04 -3.01 -4.46
N ASN A 336 -27.86 -3.74 -3.35
CA ASN A 336 -26.90 -4.83 -3.26
C ASN A 336 -27.52 -6.21 -3.50
N GLN A 337 -26.69 -7.20 -3.84
CA GLN A 337 -27.01 -8.62 -3.81
C GLN A 337 -26.19 -9.29 -2.71
N ILE A 338 -26.85 -9.73 -1.64
CA ILE A 338 -26.21 -10.35 -0.48
C ILE A 338 -26.85 -11.71 -0.21
N MET A 339 -26.07 -12.79 -0.09
CA MET A 339 -26.67 -14.09 0.25
C MET A 339 -26.84 -14.26 1.76
N ARG A 340 -25.83 -13.89 2.56
CA ARG A 340 -25.93 -13.86 4.03
C ARG A 340 -25.43 -12.53 4.57
N ALA A 341 -26.23 -11.87 5.40
CA ALA A 341 -25.86 -10.63 6.06
C ALA A 341 -25.93 -10.81 7.57
N ASN A 342 -24.80 -10.65 8.26
CA ASN A 342 -24.72 -10.58 9.71
C ASN A 342 -24.51 -9.14 10.15
N MET A 343 -25.47 -8.57 10.86
CA MET A 343 -25.38 -7.24 11.47
C MET A 343 -25.68 -7.32 12.98
N SER A 344 -25.50 -8.49 13.59
CA SER A 344 -25.85 -8.76 14.98
C SER A 344 -25.06 -7.89 15.96
N ASN A 345 -25.69 -7.58 17.09
CA ASN A 345 -25.14 -6.82 18.21
C ASN A 345 -24.63 -5.43 17.84
N SER A 346 -25.11 -4.85 16.74
CA SER A 346 -24.68 -3.52 16.28
C SER A 346 -25.47 -2.39 16.95
N ARG A 347 -24.88 -1.19 16.95
CA ARG A 347 -25.47 0.07 17.40
C ARG A 347 -25.38 1.07 16.24
N VAL A 348 -26.52 1.41 15.65
CA VAL A 348 -26.60 2.24 14.45
C VAL A 348 -27.51 3.44 14.73
N ALA A 349 -27.06 4.67 14.49
CA ALA A 349 -27.98 5.81 14.67
C ALA A 349 -29.03 5.86 13.54
N ASP A 350 -28.61 5.75 12.29
CA ASP A 350 -29.46 5.72 11.10
C ASP A 350 -29.18 4.49 10.22
N LEU A 351 -30.15 3.57 10.14
CA LEU A 351 -30.07 2.35 9.33
C LEU A 351 -30.94 2.49 8.07
N GLU A 352 -30.32 2.45 6.89
CA GLU A 352 -31.03 2.37 5.61
C GLU A 352 -30.70 1.05 4.90
N ILE A 353 -31.74 0.30 4.54
CA ILE A 353 -31.65 -0.80 3.58
C ILE A 353 -32.70 -0.57 2.52
N SER A 354 -32.29 -0.40 1.26
CA SER A 354 -33.19 -0.12 0.15
C SER A 354 -32.69 -0.78 -1.14
N GLY A 355 -33.58 -1.37 -1.93
CA GLY A 355 -33.19 -2.06 -3.18
C GLY A 355 -32.27 -3.29 -3.01
N THR A 356 -31.91 -3.64 -1.78
CA THR A 356 -30.96 -4.72 -1.46
C THR A 356 -31.69 -6.07 -1.37
N ARG A 357 -31.17 -7.06 -2.09
CA ARG A 357 -31.65 -8.45 -2.05
C ARG A 357 -30.84 -9.25 -1.04
N ILE A 358 -31.50 -9.76 -0.01
CA ILE A 358 -30.93 -10.70 0.96
C ILE A 358 -31.71 -12.01 0.90
N THR A 359 -31.08 -13.13 0.53
CA THR A 359 -31.81 -14.37 0.17
C THR A 359 -31.64 -15.52 1.17
N GLY A 360 -30.46 -15.72 1.76
CA GLY A 360 -30.17 -16.88 2.62
C GLY A 360 -30.38 -16.62 4.10
N LYS A 361 -29.63 -15.68 4.68
CA LYS A 361 -29.71 -15.33 6.11
C LYS A 361 -29.63 -13.83 6.34
N LEU A 362 -30.48 -13.30 7.21
CA LEU A 362 -30.38 -11.96 7.76
C LEU A 362 -30.33 -12.05 9.29
N ASP A 363 -29.26 -11.55 9.89
CA ASP A 363 -29.06 -11.60 11.33
C ASP A 363 -28.95 -10.18 11.91
N PHE A 364 -29.96 -9.81 12.69
CA PHE A 364 -30.04 -8.57 13.46
C PHE A 364 -30.12 -8.85 14.97
N HIS A 365 -29.78 -10.05 15.43
CA HIS A 365 -29.84 -10.41 16.85
C HIS A 365 -29.15 -9.35 17.72
N GLY A 366 -29.84 -8.80 18.71
CA GLY A 366 -29.29 -7.81 19.64
C GLY A 366 -28.95 -6.44 19.02
N THR A 367 -29.32 -6.20 17.76
CA THR A 367 -29.03 -4.95 17.04
C THR A 367 -30.03 -3.86 17.37
N GLN A 368 -29.52 -2.64 17.57
CA GLN A 368 -30.34 -1.48 17.90
C GLN A 368 -30.09 -0.35 16.89
N ALA A 369 -31.16 0.17 16.31
CA ALA A 369 -31.16 1.37 15.49
C ALA A 369 -32.03 2.48 16.09
N ALA A 370 -31.55 3.73 16.11
CA ALA A 370 -32.35 4.87 16.58
C ALA A 370 -33.37 5.33 15.53
N GLN A 371 -32.94 5.38 14.27
CA GLN A 371 -33.76 5.59 13.08
C GLN A 371 -33.54 4.44 12.10
N GLN A 372 -34.59 4.04 11.38
CA GLN A 372 -34.50 2.93 10.45
C GLN A 372 -35.47 3.08 9.28
N LYS A 373 -34.96 2.78 8.08
CA LYS A 373 -35.70 2.60 6.85
C LYS A 373 -35.25 1.29 6.20
N VAL A 374 -35.96 0.21 6.49
CA VAL A 374 -35.64 -1.13 5.99
C VAL A 374 -36.70 -1.57 4.99
N ASP A 375 -36.31 -1.60 3.72
CA ASP A 375 -37.09 -2.11 2.59
C ASP A 375 -36.33 -3.27 1.93
N LEU A 376 -36.88 -4.47 2.10
CA LEU A 376 -36.35 -5.73 1.55
C LEU A 376 -37.24 -6.30 0.43
N SER A 377 -38.11 -5.48 -0.15
CA SER A 377 -39.05 -5.88 -1.22
C SER A 377 -38.36 -6.29 -2.53
N ALA A 378 -37.12 -5.83 -2.75
CA ALA A 378 -36.35 -6.09 -3.96
C ALA A 378 -35.99 -7.56 -4.17
N GLY A 379 -36.02 -8.40 -3.12
CA GLY A 379 -35.63 -9.81 -3.16
C GLY A 379 -36.72 -10.76 -2.66
N SER A 380 -36.63 -12.03 -3.06
CA SER A 380 -37.47 -13.06 -2.46
C SER A 380 -37.06 -13.28 -1.00
N THR A 381 -38.01 -13.20 -0.09
CA THR A 381 -37.82 -13.61 1.32
C THR A 381 -38.14 -15.09 1.53
N PHE A 382 -38.57 -15.79 0.49
CA PHE A 382 -38.90 -17.20 0.54
C PHE A 382 -37.65 -18.03 0.84
N GLY A 383 -37.70 -18.81 1.92
CA GLY A 383 -36.56 -19.61 2.38
C GLY A 383 -35.48 -18.84 3.16
N ARG A 384 -35.60 -17.51 3.32
CA ARG A 384 -34.65 -16.71 4.12
C ARG A 384 -34.86 -16.93 5.62
N VAL A 385 -33.76 -17.14 6.34
CA VAL A 385 -33.75 -17.21 7.81
C VAL A 385 -33.45 -15.83 8.39
N ASP A 386 -34.40 -15.29 9.16
CA ASP A 386 -34.25 -14.01 9.87
C ASP A 386 -34.03 -14.27 11.36
N GLN A 387 -32.95 -13.72 11.94
CA GLN A 387 -32.65 -13.77 13.37
C GLN A 387 -32.78 -12.38 13.97
N MET A 388 -33.75 -12.18 14.85
CA MET A 388 -34.18 -10.84 15.30
C MET A 388 -34.24 -10.72 16.82
N ASP A 389 -33.91 -11.77 17.58
CA ASP A 389 -34.08 -11.75 19.03
C ASP A 389 -33.29 -10.62 19.68
N GLY A 390 -33.94 -9.86 20.57
CA GLY A 390 -33.35 -8.69 21.21
C GLY A 390 -33.06 -7.52 20.27
N SER A 391 -33.57 -7.54 19.03
CA SER A 391 -33.46 -6.46 18.06
C SER A 391 -34.64 -5.49 18.14
N ASN A 392 -34.41 -4.20 17.87
CA ASN A 392 -35.50 -3.24 17.64
C ASN A 392 -35.78 -2.98 16.14
N ILE A 393 -35.15 -3.73 15.25
CA ILE A 393 -35.31 -3.57 13.80
C ILE A 393 -36.66 -4.11 13.33
N ARG A 394 -37.38 -3.30 12.54
CA ARG A 394 -38.70 -3.59 12.00
C ARG A 394 -38.56 -4.02 10.54
N LEU A 395 -38.95 -5.26 10.25
CA LEU A 395 -39.05 -5.76 8.88
C LEU A 395 -40.49 -5.60 8.38
N GLN A 396 -40.66 -5.32 7.09
CA GLN A 396 -41.98 -5.40 6.46
C GLN A 396 -42.53 -6.84 6.58
N PRO A 397 -43.85 -7.02 6.78
CA PRO A 397 -44.46 -8.34 6.79
C PRO A 397 -44.13 -9.09 5.50
N ARG A 398 -43.75 -10.37 5.62
CA ARG A 398 -43.58 -11.23 4.44
C ARG A 398 -44.94 -11.35 3.77
N SER A 399 -45.02 -11.07 2.46
CA SER A 399 -46.23 -11.37 1.71
C SER A 399 -46.46 -12.88 1.75
N ALA A 400 -47.57 -13.31 2.36
CA ALA A 400 -48.00 -14.69 2.31
C ALA A 400 -48.31 -15.02 0.84
N ARG A 401 -47.57 -15.96 0.26
CA ARG A 401 -47.94 -16.62 -0.98
C ARG A 401 -48.07 -18.10 -0.72
#